data_AF-A0ABD6DXP0-F1
#
_entry.id   AF-A0ABD6DXP0-F1
#
_cell.length_a   1.000
_cell.length_b   1.000
_cell.length_c   1.000
_cell.angle_alpha   90.00
_cell.angle_beta   90.00
_cell.angle_gamma   90.00
#
_symmetry.space_group_name_H-M   'P 1'
#
loop_
_entity.id
_entity.type
_entity.pdbx_description
1 polymer ?
#
loop_
_entity_poly.entity_id
_entity_poly.type
_entity_poly.pdbx_seq_one_letter_code
_entity_poly.pdbx_strand_id
1 'polypeptide(L)'
;MTAPSTHTAIADVGVTLVDLLHEEIQQRIEFKKSEIALVSPADAAGSVRLTLWLYHVTENSHLRDVDRPKRTGNAEKRSPLVLDLHYLLTVHPTGGGQGSQNGVSTAATSEQHELLGLAMQVLHDNPILHVGMLPESLADDELQVSVEQQPMDELTNLWGTFGDQAFQPSVAYRVTPVVIDSSVERPVRRVEERTVEEYTPS
;
A
#
# COMPACT_ATOMS: atom_id res chain seq x y z
N MET A 1 -10.18 -21.17 -11.62
CA MET A 1 -8.74 -20.88 -11.75
C MET A 1 -8.66 -19.37 -11.68
N THR A 2 -8.32 -18.83 -10.51
CA THR A 2 -8.15 -17.40 -10.28
C THR A 2 -6.88 -16.93 -10.99
N ALA A 3 -6.87 -15.67 -11.44
CA ALA A 3 -5.71 -15.09 -12.12
C ALA A 3 -4.58 -14.83 -11.10
N PRO A 4 -3.30 -15.08 -11.46
CA PRO A 4 -2.16 -14.78 -10.59
C PRO A 4 -1.98 -13.27 -10.37
N SER A 5 -1.51 -12.86 -9.20
CA SER A 5 -1.26 -11.45 -8.85
C SER A 5 -0.16 -10.87 -9.75
N THR A 6 -0.51 -9.91 -10.62
CA THR A 6 0.41 -9.39 -11.65
C THR A 6 1.07 -8.07 -11.25
N HIS A 7 1.70 -7.39 -12.21
CA HIS A 7 2.24 -6.04 -12.06
C HIS A 7 1.22 -4.98 -11.60
N THR A 8 -0.08 -5.25 -11.68
CA THR A 8 -1.14 -4.33 -11.23
C THR A 8 -1.38 -4.35 -9.73
N ALA A 9 -0.85 -5.35 -8.99
CA ALA A 9 -1.14 -5.57 -7.58
C ALA A 9 -1.03 -4.28 -6.72
N ILE A 10 0.05 -3.50 -6.89
CA ILE A 10 0.24 -2.24 -6.15
C ILE A 10 -0.87 -1.22 -6.46
N ALA A 11 -1.23 -1.08 -7.73
CA ALA A 11 -2.31 -0.17 -8.14
C ALA A 11 -3.67 -0.63 -7.63
N ASP A 12 -3.91 -1.94 -7.68
CA ASP A 12 -5.13 -2.59 -7.20
C ASP A 12 -5.32 -2.38 -5.69
N VAL A 13 -4.24 -2.48 -4.90
CA VAL A 13 -4.28 -2.12 -3.47
C VAL A 13 -4.68 -0.66 -3.28
N GLY A 14 -4.04 0.27 -4.00
CA GLY A 14 -4.35 1.70 -3.88
C GLY A 14 -5.81 2.00 -4.20
N VAL A 15 -6.33 1.44 -5.29
CA VAL A 15 -7.75 1.60 -5.68
C VAL A 15 -8.69 1.01 -4.63
N THR A 16 -8.37 -0.17 -4.10
CA THR A 16 -9.16 -0.83 -3.05
C THR A 16 -9.24 0.03 -1.78
N LEU A 17 -8.14 0.64 -1.34
CA LEU A 17 -8.15 1.53 -0.18
C LEU A 17 -9.01 2.77 -0.41
N VAL A 18 -8.98 3.34 -1.63
CA VAL A 18 -9.84 4.48 -2.00
C VAL A 18 -11.31 4.08 -1.99
N ASP A 19 -11.64 2.92 -2.55
CA ASP A 19 -13.00 2.40 -2.58
C ASP A 19 -13.53 2.16 -1.17
N LEU A 20 -12.76 1.46 -0.33
CA LEU A 20 -13.10 1.22 1.08
C LEU A 20 -13.35 2.53 1.84
N LEU A 21 -12.43 3.49 1.75
CA LEU A 21 -12.57 4.78 2.42
C LEU A 21 -13.80 5.52 1.93
N HIS A 22 -14.01 5.59 0.61
CA HIS A 22 -15.18 6.26 0.04
C HIS A 22 -16.47 5.60 0.49
N GLU A 23 -16.57 4.28 0.38
CA GLU A 23 -17.77 3.50 0.69
C GLU A 23 -18.21 3.64 2.14
N GLU A 24 -17.27 3.63 3.08
CA GLU A 24 -17.58 3.73 4.50
C GLU A 24 -17.76 5.19 4.98
N ILE A 25 -17.00 6.14 4.42
CA ILE A 25 -17.14 7.56 4.78
C ILE A 25 -18.48 8.12 4.27
N GLN A 26 -18.89 7.79 3.03
CA GLN A 26 -20.13 8.32 2.45
C GLN A 26 -21.41 7.86 3.17
N GLN A 27 -21.32 6.78 3.97
CA GLN A 27 -22.42 6.32 4.83
C GLN A 27 -22.65 7.24 6.05
N ARG A 28 -21.65 8.06 6.40
CA ARG A 28 -21.64 8.85 7.64
C ARG A 28 -21.72 10.35 7.35
N ILE A 29 -21.12 10.82 6.26
CA ILE A 29 -21.11 12.22 5.82
C ILE A 29 -21.23 12.32 4.30
N GLU A 30 -21.60 13.50 3.76
CA GLU A 30 -21.48 13.74 2.31
C GLU A 30 -20.00 13.73 1.93
N PHE A 31 -19.62 12.76 1.12
CA PHE A 31 -18.24 12.57 0.69
C PHE A 31 -18.19 11.87 -0.66
N LYS A 32 -17.53 12.50 -1.63
CA LYS A 32 -17.39 12.00 -3.00
C LYS A 32 -16.07 11.28 -3.16
N LYS A 33 -16.04 10.22 -3.97
CA LYS A 33 -14.79 9.50 -4.30
C LYS A 33 -13.70 10.43 -4.83
N SER A 34 -14.07 11.48 -5.56
CA SER A 34 -13.14 12.51 -6.08
C SER A 34 -12.48 13.38 -5.01
N GLU A 35 -12.93 13.31 -3.76
CA GLU A 35 -12.30 13.99 -2.62
C GLU A 35 -11.14 13.15 -2.03
N ILE A 36 -10.91 11.92 -2.53
CA ILE A 36 -9.76 11.07 -2.23
C ILE A 36 -8.84 11.01 -3.44
N ALA A 37 -7.53 11.15 -3.24
CA ALA A 37 -6.54 11.02 -4.30
C ALA A 37 -5.32 10.18 -3.89
N LEU A 38 -4.82 9.36 -4.82
CA LEU A 38 -3.59 8.57 -4.68
C LEU A 38 -2.36 9.37 -5.10
N VAL A 39 -2.21 10.57 -4.54
CA VAL A 39 -1.12 11.51 -4.88
C VAL A 39 -0.40 11.96 -3.63
N SER A 40 0.77 12.58 -3.79
CA SER A 40 1.47 13.20 -2.68
C SER A 40 0.61 14.31 -2.05
N PRO A 41 0.79 14.62 -0.75
CA PRO A 41 0.12 15.77 -0.15
C PRO A 41 0.36 17.09 -0.90
N ALA A 42 1.50 17.23 -1.60
CA ALA A 42 1.83 18.42 -2.39
C ALA A 42 1.06 18.56 -3.70
N ASP A 43 0.61 17.45 -4.25
CA ASP A 43 -0.16 17.43 -5.50
C ASP A 43 -1.67 17.46 -5.24
N ALA A 44 -2.09 17.52 -3.96
CA ALA A 44 -3.49 17.67 -3.58
C ALA A 44 -4.04 18.99 -4.13
N ALA A 45 -5.08 18.90 -4.96
CA ALA A 45 -5.65 20.05 -5.64
C ALA A 45 -7.18 19.99 -5.71
N GLY A 46 -7.81 21.13 -5.97
CA GLY A 46 -9.25 21.22 -6.18
C GLY A 46 -10.05 20.85 -4.93
N SER A 47 -10.88 19.81 -5.04
CA SER A 47 -11.74 19.34 -3.95
C SER A 47 -11.15 18.20 -3.13
N VAL A 48 -9.87 17.85 -3.32
CA VAL A 48 -9.23 16.77 -2.56
C VAL A 48 -9.20 17.14 -1.07
N ARG A 49 -9.74 16.25 -0.24
CA ARG A 49 -9.72 16.35 1.23
C ARG A 49 -8.91 15.25 1.88
N LEU A 50 -8.72 14.12 1.20
CA LEU A 50 -7.89 13.01 1.64
C LEU A 50 -6.88 12.65 0.55
N THR A 51 -5.61 12.53 0.92
CA THR A 51 -4.60 11.87 0.09
C THR A 51 -4.12 10.59 0.74
N LEU A 52 -3.93 9.55 -0.07
CA LEU A 52 -3.23 8.31 0.28
C LEU A 52 -1.98 8.21 -0.60
N TRP A 53 -0.84 8.61 -0.05
CA TRP A 53 0.41 8.65 -0.79
C TRP A 53 1.28 7.42 -0.49
N LEU A 54 1.53 6.57 -1.49
CA LEU A 54 2.51 5.48 -1.38
C LEU A 54 3.93 6.07 -1.39
N TYR A 55 4.49 6.31 -0.20
CA TYR A 55 5.79 6.99 -0.05
C TYR A 55 6.97 6.03 0.02
N HIS A 56 6.72 4.77 0.38
CA HIS A 56 7.77 3.76 0.52
C HIS A 56 7.23 2.36 0.23
N VAL A 57 8.08 1.50 -0.34
CA VAL A 57 7.80 0.09 -0.65
C VAL A 57 9.00 -0.72 -0.19
N THR A 58 8.77 -1.71 0.66
CA THR A 58 9.81 -2.60 1.16
C THR A 58 9.50 -4.05 0.84
N GLU A 59 10.54 -4.87 0.77
CA GLU A 59 10.36 -6.32 0.62
C GLU A 59 10.05 -6.94 1.99
N ASN A 60 9.04 -7.81 2.05
CA ASN A 60 8.68 -8.50 3.27
C ASN A 60 9.65 -9.67 3.52
N SER A 61 10.61 -9.44 4.40
CA SER A 61 11.65 -10.42 4.73
C SER A 61 11.15 -11.63 5.53
N HIS A 62 10.01 -11.52 6.23
CA HIS A 62 9.45 -12.60 7.04
C HIS A 62 8.83 -13.73 6.21
N LEU A 63 8.39 -13.42 4.98
CA LEU A 63 7.80 -14.40 4.07
C LEU A 63 8.79 -14.94 3.03
N ARG A 64 9.99 -14.36 2.94
CA ARG A 64 11.09 -14.87 2.10
C ARG A 64 11.55 -16.28 2.47
N ASP A 65 11.58 -16.61 3.76
CA ASP A 65 12.12 -17.90 4.23
C ASP A 65 11.17 -19.08 4.03
N VAL A 66 9.90 -18.83 3.73
CA VAL A 66 8.93 -19.87 3.35
C VAL A 66 9.11 -20.29 1.87
N ASP A 67 9.87 -19.50 1.11
CA ASP A 67 9.99 -19.56 -0.35
C ASP A 67 11.27 -20.26 -0.83
N ARG A 68 11.55 -21.45 -0.27
CA ARG A 68 12.42 -22.41 -0.96
C ARG A 68 11.75 -22.70 -2.32
N PRO A 69 12.44 -22.54 -3.47
CA PRO A 69 11.85 -22.74 -4.78
C PRO A 69 11.08 -24.07 -4.81
N LYS A 70 9.76 -24.00 -4.96
CA LYS A 70 8.91 -25.19 -5.13
C LYS A 70 9.26 -25.77 -6.49
N ARG A 71 10.12 -26.79 -6.47
CA ARG A 71 10.48 -27.59 -7.63
C ARG A 71 9.21 -28.25 -8.16
N THR A 72 8.58 -27.66 -9.17
CA THR A 72 7.35 -28.18 -9.77
C THR A 72 7.73 -28.84 -11.09
N GLY A 73 8.02 -30.14 -11.04
CA GLY A 73 8.45 -30.90 -12.22
C GLY A 73 9.79 -30.43 -12.81
N ASN A 74 9.78 -30.07 -14.11
CA ASN A 74 10.96 -29.66 -14.89
C ASN A 74 11.16 -28.13 -14.97
N ALA A 75 10.42 -27.34 -14.19
CA ALA A 75 10.54 -25.87 -14.18
C ALA A 75 10.86 -25.34 -12.78
N GLU A 76 11.80 -24.40 -12.72
CA GLU A 76 12.04 -23.55 -11.56
C GLU A 76 11.30 -22.24 -11.83
N LYS A 77 10.14 -22.07 -11.20
CA LYS A 77 9.46 -20.77 -11.11
C LYS A 77 10.20 -19.97 -10.04
N ARG A 78 10.58 -18.73 -10.37
CA ARG A 78 11.17 -17.83 -9.38
C ARG A 78 10.15 -17.52 -8.30
N SER A 79 10.58 -17.47 -7.04
CA SER A 79 9.72 -17.08 -5.91
C SER A 79 9.06 -15.73 -6.18
N PRO A 80 7.78 -15.55 -5.78
CA PRO A 80 7.09 -14.28 -5.92
C PRO A 80 7.79 -13.16 -5.14
N LEU A 81 7.55 -11.92 -5.55
CA LEU A 81 7.98 -10.75 -4.81
C LEU A 81 6.91 -10.42 -3.76
N VAL A 82 7.28 -10.44 -2.49
CA VAL A 82 6.38 -10.12 -1.37
C VAL A 82 6.77 -8.76 -0.80
N LEU A 83 5.80 -7.86 -0.69
CA LEU A 83 6.01 -6.45 -0.40
C LEU A 83 5.19 -5.98 0.79
N ASP A 84 5.74 -5.00 1.50
CA ASP A 84 5.02 -4.11 2.40
C ASP A 84 4.89 -2.74 1.71
N LEU A 85 3.67 -2.23 1.62
CA LEU A 85 3.37 -0.91 1.04
C LEU A 85 3.12 0.09 2.15
N HIS A 86 3.82 1.22 2.14
CA HIS A 86 3.74 2.25 3.17
C HIS A 86 3.03 3.48 2.61
N TYR A 87 1.83 3.75 3.10
CA TYR A 87 0.98 4.86 2.71
C TYR A 87 0.98 5.95 3.78
N LEU A 88 1.02 7.21 3.36
CA LEU A 88 0.74 8.35 4.22
C LEU A 88 -0.67 8.84 3.94
N LEU A 89 -1.57 8.65 4.90
CA LEU A 89 -2.92 9.23 4.89
C LEU A 89 -2.82 10.67 5.40
N THR A 90 -3.25 11.64 4.59
CA THR A 90 -3.20 13.07 4.96
C THR A 90 -4.55 13.73 4.71
N VAL A 91 -4.99 14.58 5.65
CA VAL A 91 -6.23 15.34 5.55
C VAL A 91 -5.97 16.80 5.19
N HIS A 92 -6.63 17.28 4.14
CA HIS A 92 -6.49 18.64 3.64
C HIS A 92 -7.64 19.54 4.09
N PRO A 93 -7.41 20.86 4.25
CA PRO A 93 -8.46 21.79 4.62
C PRO A 93 -9.56 21.87 3.55
N THR A 94 -10.82 21.90 3.98
CA THR A 94 -11.95 22.10 3.09
C THR A 94 -11.89 23.52 2.49
N GLY A 95 -11.85 23.66 1.15
CA GLY A 95 -11.84 24.96 0.46
C GLY A 95 -10.47 25.48 -0.02
N GLY A 96 -9.49 24.59 -0.21
CA GLY A 96 -8.11 24.90 -0.61
C GLY A 96 -7.91 25.25 -2.09
N GLY A 97 -8.40 26.41 -2.52
CA GLY A 97 -7.62 27.20 -3.48
C GLY A 97 -6.53 27.96 -2.72
N GLN A 98 -5.31 28.05 -3.24
CA GLN A 98 -4.29 29.00 -2.74
C GLN A 98 -4.90 30.40 -2.76
N GLY A 99 -5.43 30.89 -1.64
CA GLY A 99 -6.13 32.16 -1.56
C GLY A 99 -7.45 32.18 -0.78
N SER A 100 -7.94 31.07 -0.21
CA SER A 100 -9.09 31.14 0.71
C SER A 100 -8.69 31.82 2.03
N GLN A 101 -8.87 33.14 2.06
CA GLN A 101 -8.71 34.03 3.21
C GLN A 101 -9.74 33.77 4.34
N ASN A 102 -10.49 32.66 4.28
CA ASN A 102 -11.34 32.16 5.36
C ASN A 102 -10.58 31.17 6.28
N GLY A 103 -9.27 30.99 6.02
CA GLY A 103 -8.40 29.99 6.64
C GLY A 103 -8.03 30.29 8.10
N VAL A 104 -7.97 29.21 8.88
CA VAL A 104 -7.58 29.12 10.30
C VAL A 104 -8.69 29.54 11.27
N SER A 105 -9.81 28.82 11.25
CA SER A 105 -10.74 28.77 12.39
C SER A 105 -10.62 27.42 13.10
N THR A 106 -10.85 27.41 14.41
CA THR A 106 -10.91 26.16 15.19
C THR A 106 -11.92 25.18 14.59
N ALA A 107 -13.01 25.66 14.00
CA ALA A 107 -14.01 24.83 13.33
C ALA A 107 -13.43 24.10 12.11
N ALA A 108 -12.74 24.81 11.21
CA ALA A 108 -12.12 24.21 10.03
C ALA A 108 -11.05 23.16 10.39
N THR A 109 -10.25 23.44 11.42
CA THR A 109 -9.28 22.46 11.92
C THR A 109 -9.96 21.28 12.61
N SER A 110 -11.07 21.50 13.33
CA SER A 110 -11.87 20.42 13.92
C SER A 110 -12.42 19.49 12.84
N GLU A 111 -12.95 20.03 11.74
CA GLU A 111 -13.44 19.23 10.61
C GLU A 111 -12.34 18.35 9.99
N GLN A 112 -11.10 18.85 9.89
CA GLN A 112 -9.96 18.04 9.43
C GLN A 112 -9.66 16.90 10.43
N HIS A 113 -9.67 17.18 11.73
CA HIS A 113 -9.42 16.18 12.76
C HIS A 113 -10.53 15.11 12.79
N GLU A 114 -11.78 15.52 12.64
CA GLU A 114 -12.93 14.63 12.55
C GLU A 114 -12.83 13.73 11.32
N LEU A 115 -12.47 14.27 10.16
CA LEU A 115 -12.27 13.48 8.94
C LEU A 115 -11.09 12.52 9.07
N LEU A 116 -9.99 12.93 9.71
CA LEU A 116 -8.85 12.04 9.99
C LEU A 116 -9.29 10.89 10.90
N GLY A 117 -9.94 11.21 12.02
CA GLY A 117 -10.45 10.22 12.96
C GLY A 117 -11.43 9.25 12.29
N LEU A 118 -12.29 9.76 11.43
CA LEU A 118 -13.23 8.96 10.66
C LEU A 118 -12.52 8.01 9.68
N ALA A 119 -11.57 8.50 8.89
CA ALA A 119 -10.80 7.68 7.96
C ALA A 119 -9.98 6.61 8.72
N MET A 120 -9.38 6.98 9.85
CA MET A 120 -8.67 6.03 10.71
C MET A 120 -9.61 4.96 11.28
N GLN A 121 -10.82 5.34 11.69
CA GLN A 121 -11.82 4.41 12.18
C GLN A 121 -12.21 3.42 11.07
N VAL A 122 -12.43 3.87 9.84
CA VAL A 122 -12.73 3.00 8.69
C VAL A 122 -11.63 1.96 8.47
N LEU A 123 -10.36 2.38 8.44
CA LEU A 123 -9.24 1.47 8.24
C LEU A 123 -9.02 0.53 9.45
N HIS A 124 -9.38 0.97 10.66
CA HIS A 124 -9.31 0.13 11.85
C HIS A 124 -10.44 -0.89 11.93
N ASP A 125 -11.66 -0.51 11.50
CA ASP A 125 -12.84 -1.37 11.43
C ASP A 125 -12.69 -2.42 10.29
N ASN A 126 -11.84 -2.14 9.30
CA ASN A 126 -11.55 -3.01 8.16
C ASN A 126 -10.03 -3.31 8.05
N PRO A 127 -9.43 -3.96 9.06
CA PRO A 127 -7.98 -4.17 9.12
C PRO A 127 -7.52 -5.27 8.17
N ILE A 128 -8.44 -6.03 7.58
CA ILE A 128 -8.17 -7.10 6.63
C ILE A 128 -9.03 -6.86 5.38
N LEU A 129 -8.37 -6.70 4.24
CA LEU A 129 -9.02 -6.62 2.93
C LEU A 129 -9.18 -8.05 2.41
N HIS A 130 -10.42 -8.55 2.45
CA HIS A 130 -10.75 -9.90 2.00
C HIS A 130 -11.10 -9.94 0.51
N VAL A 131 -11.12 -11.16 -0.04
CA VAL A 131 -11.47 -11.54 -1.43
C VAL A 131 -12.70 -10.82 -2.02
N GLY A 132 -13.68 -10.43 -1.21
CA GLY A 132 -14.88 -9.71 -1.67
C GLY A 132 -14.70 -8.21 -1.89
N MET A 133 -13.63 -7.62 -1.34
CA MET A 133 -13.27 -6.20 -1.49
C MET A 133 -12.15 -6.01 -2.53
N LEU A 134 -11.40 -7.08 -2.82
CA LEU A 134 -10.26 -7.06 -3.71
C LEU A 134 -10.69 -7.35 -5.16
N PRO A 135 -10.03 -6.74 -6.16
CA PRO A 135 -10.24 -7.10 -7.55
C PRO A 135 -9.79 -8.54 -7.82
N GLU A 136 -10.22 -9.11 -8.95
CA GLU A 136 -9.94 -10.51 -9.32
C GLU A 136 -8.43 -10.84 -9.32
N SER A 137 -7.58 -9.85 -9.58
CA SER A 137 -6.11 -9.95 -9.54
C SER A 137 -5.52 -10.19 -8.15
N LEU A 138 -6.27 -9.93 -7.08
CA LEU A 138 -5.88 -10.10 -5.68
C LEU A 138 -6.88 -11.01 -4.93
N ALA A 139 -7.74 -11.74 -5.64
CA ALA A 139 -8.85 -12.47 -5.06
C ALA A 139 -8.46 -13.69 -4.20
N ASP A 140 -7.19 -14.11 -4.19
CA ASP A 140 -6.71 -15.14 -3.26
C ASP A 140 -5.81 -14.54 -2.15
N ASP A 141 -5.58 -13.22 -2.17
CA ASP A 141 -4.75 -12.52 -1.21
C ASP A 141 -5.58 -12.03 0.00
N GLU A 142 -4.96 -12.03 1.17
CA GLU A 142 -5.50 -11.41 2.38
C GLU A 142 -4.53 -10.30 2.79
N LEU A 143 -4.95 -9.04 2.60
CA LEU A 143 -4.10 -7.88 2.89
C LEU A 143 -4.45 -7.32 4.26
N GLN A 144 -3.48 -7.23 5.14
CA GLN A 144 -3.61 -6.55 6.42
C GLN A 144 -3.26 -5.07 6.27
N VAL A 145 -4.14 -4.20 6.76
CA VAL A 145 -3.94 -2.76 6.90
C VAL A 145 -3.70 -2.44 8.37
N SER A 146 -2.61 -1.74 8.68
CA SER A 146 -2.25 -1.40 10.06
C SER A 146 -1.63 -0.01 10.15
N VAL A 147 -1.90 0.72 11.23
CA VAL A 147 -1.20 1.97 11.54
C VAL A 147 0.28 1.66 11.76
N GLU A 148 1.14 2.46 11.13
CA GLU A 148 2.57 2.36 11.26
C GLU A 148 3.11 3.49 12.14
N GLN A 149 3.91 3.13 13.15
CA GLN A 149 4.61 4.11 13.94
C GLN A 149 5.85 4.56 13.17
N GLN A 150 5.80 5.78 12.63
CA GLN A 150 6.93 6.42 12.01
C GLN A 150 7.54 7.43 12.97
N PRO A 151 8.88 7.49 13.11
CA PRO A 151 9.56 8.55 13.81
C PRO A 151 9.12 9.93 13.28
N MET A 152 8.91 10.89 14.18
CA MET A 152 8.41 12.21 13.79
C MET A 152 9.39 12.98 12.89
N ASP A 153 10.68 12.74 13.05
CA ASP A 153 11.74 13.25 12.20
C ASP A 153 11.65 12.69 10.77
N GLU A 154 11.30 11.41 10.59
CA GLU A 154 11.08 10.82 9.27
C GLU A 154 9.88 11.48 8.56
N LEU A 155 8.76 11.65 9.26
CA LEU A 155 7.59 12.36 8.72
C LEU A 155 7.92 13.81 8.39
N THR A 156 8.66 14.51 9.26
CA THR A 156 9.06 15.90 9.01
C THR A 156 10.02 16.00 7.82
N ASN A 157 10.92 15.03 7.64
CA ASN A 157 11.82 14.96 6.48
C ASN A 157 11.06 14.71 5.18
N LEU A 158 10.08 13.80 5.18
CA LEU A 158 9.20 13.57 4.02
C LEU A 158 8.48 14.87 3.63
N TRP A 159 7.88 15.57 4.60
CA TRP A 159 7.22 16.85 4.36
C TRP A 159 8.18 17.97 3.93
N GLY A 160 9.43 17.95 4.40
CA GLY A 160 10.46 18.90 3.98
C GLY A 160 10.79 18.83 2.48
N THR A 161 10.44 17.74 1.80
CA THR A 161 10.59 17.62 0.34
C THR A 161 9.59 18.49 -0.44
N PHE A 162 8.51 18.93 0.19
CA PHE A 162 7.43 19.71 -0.43
C PHE A 162 7.63 21.23 -0.36
N GLY A 163 8.80 21.69 0.11
CA GLY A 163 9.15 23.11 0.17
C GLY A 163 8.28 23.87 1.18
N ASP A 164 7.51 24.85 0.69
CA ASP A 164 6.76 25.79 1.53
C ASP A 164 5.39 25.27 2.00
N GLN A 165 5.05 24.01 1.73
CA GLN A 165 3.76 23.47 2.10
C GLN A 165 3.67 23.23 3.61
N ALA A 166 2.59 23.72 4.23
CA ALA A 166 2.34 23.51 5.64
C ALA A 166 2.03 22.03 5.93
N PHE A 167 2.71 21.47 6.92
CA PHE A 167 2.46 20.12 7.44
C PHE A 167 0.99 19.97 7.82
N GLN A 168 0.32 18.98 7.22
CA GLN A 168 -1.08 18.66 7.49
C GLN A 168 -1.21 17.42 8.38
N PRO A 169 -2.32 17.28 9.13
CA PRO A 169 -2.58 16.07 9.93
C PRO A 169 -2.45 14.81 9.08
N SER A 170 -1.52 13.94 9.47
CA SER A 170 -1.14 12.75 8.68
C SER A 170 -0.86 11.55 9.56
N VAL A 171 -1.15 10.35 9.04
CA VAL A 171 -0.90 9.05 9.71
C VAL A 171 -0.34 8.07 8.70
N ALA A 172 0.73 7.38 9.08
CA ALA A 172 1.32 6.32 8.25
C ALA A 172 0.56 4.99 8.44
N TYR A 173 0.37 4.28 7.34
CA TYR A 173 -0.26 2.97 7.27
C TYR A 173 0.61 2.02 6.47
N ARG A 174 0.69 0.78 6.93
CA ARG A 174 1.30 -0.31 6.21
C ARG A 174 0.23 -1.27 5.70
N VAL A 175 0.37 -1.70 4.45
CA VAL A 175 -0.42 -2.77 3.83
C VAL A 175 0.49 -3.93 3.46
N THR A 176 0.17 -5.13 3.97
CA THR A 176 1.01 -6.32 3.85
C THR A 176 0.19 -7.62 4.00
N PRO A 177 0.60 -8.75 3.39
CA PRO A 177 1.62 -8.88 2.36
C PRO A 177 1.05 -8.64 0.97
N VAL A 178 1.70 -7.81 0.16
CA VAL A 178 1.33 -7.63 -1.26
C VAL A 178 2.23 -8.51 -2.12
N VAL A 179 1.63 -9.42 -2.88
CA VAL A 179 2.34 -10.43 -3.67
C VAL A 179 2.33 -10.05 -5.16
N ILE A 180 3.49 -10.14 -5.80
CA ILE A 180 3.62 -10.04 -7.26
C ILE A 180 4.27 -11.32 -7.77
N ASP A 181 3.51 -12.10 -8.56
CA ASP A 181 4.00 -13.33 -9.15
C ASP A 181 5.11 -13.07 -10.18
N SER A 182 6.13 -13.93 -10.18
CA SER A 182 7.15 -13.89 -11.23
C SER A 182 6.60 -14.45 -12.54
N SER A 183 6.79 -13.69 -13.63
CA SER A 183 6.52 -14.14 -14.99
C SER A 183 7.64 -14.99 -15.61
N VAL A 184 8.73 -15.26 -14.87
CA VAL A 184 9.90 -15.99 -15.36
C VAL A 184 9.80 -17.48 -14.99
N GLU A 185 9.65 -18.32 -16.01
CA GLU A 185 9.80 -19.77 -15.90
C GLU A 185 11.17 -20.17 -16.46
N ARG A 186 12.06 -20.72 -15.61
CA ARG A 186 13.33 -21.28 -16.09
C ARG A 186 13.18 -22.79 -16.30
N PRO A 187 13.46 -23.32 -17.51
CA PRO A 187 13.49 -24.76 -17.71
C PRO A 187 14.69 -25.34 -16.97
N VAL A 188 14.44 -26.24 -16.02
CA VAL A 188 15.48 -26.95 -15.27
C VAL A 188 15.91 -28.14 -16.11
N ARG A 189 17.16 -28.15 -16.57
CA ARG A 189 17.78 -29.39 -17.08
C ARG A 189 18.17 -30.26 -15.90
N ARG A 190 17.64 -31.49 -15.84
CA ARG A 190 18.04 -32.50 -14.87
C ARG A 190 19.55 -32.77 -15.03
N VAL A 191 20.30 -32.76 -13.94
CA VAL A 191 21.71 -33.21 -13.97
C VAL A 191 21.68 -34.73 -14.20
N GLU A 192 22.07 -35.15 -15.40
CA GLU A 192 22.04 -36.56 -15.82
C GLU A 192 23.31 -37.32 -15.41
N GLU A 193 24.40 -36.64 -15.05
CA GLU A 193 25.67 -37.31 -14.75
C GLU A 193 26.39 -36.71 -13.55
N ARG A 194 26.68 -37.56 -12.56
CA ARG A 194 27.64 -37.31 -11.49
C ARG A 194 28.83 -38.22 -11.72
N THR A 195 29.93 -37.68 -12.22
CA THR A 195 31.22 -38.39 -12.21
C THR A 195 31.82 -38.24 -10.82
N VAL A 196 31.88 -39.34 -10.08
CA VAL A 196 32.61 -39.41 -8.80
C VAL A 196 33.98 -39.98 -9.13
N GLU A 197 35.03 -39.16 -9.09
CA GLU A 197 36.39 -39.68 -9.12
C GLU A 197 36.73 -40.27 -7.75
N GLU A 198 36.86 -41.60 -7.72
CA GLU A 198 37.27 -42.34 -6.53
C GLU A 198 38.76 -42.12 -6.28
N TYR A 199 39.08 -41.40 -5.20
CA TYR A 199 40.46 -41.18 -4.76
C TYR A 199 41.01 -42.47 -4.12
N THR A 200 41.95 -43.14 -4.79
CA THR A 200 42.71 -44.26 -4.19
C THR A 200 44.07 -43.76 -3.69
N PRO A 201 44.33 -43.68 -2.37
CA PRO A 201 45.66 -43.35 -1.84
C PRO A 201 46.62 -44.55 -1.97
N SER A 202 47.85 -44.27 -2.36
CA SER A 202 48.98 -45.19 -2.49
C SER A 202 49.55 -45.70 -1.17
#